data_AF-A0A9E6JU90-F1
#
_entry.id   AF-A0A9E6JU90-F1
#
_cell.length_a   1.000
_cell.length_b   1.000
_cell.length_c   1.000
_cell.angle_alpha   90.00
_cell.angle_beta   90.00
_cell.angle_gamma   90.00
#
_symmetry.space_group_name_H-M   'P 1'
#
loop_
_entity.id
_entity.type
_entity.pdbx_description
1 polymer ?
#
loop_
_entity_poly.entity_id
_entity_poly.type
_entity_poly.pdbx_seq_one_letter_code
_entity_poly.pdbx_strand_id
1 'polypeptide(L)'
;CVFFEGNVLYDGNGIYGGFSFLIISRSLIVECKKFVFKDGVFVLSKEKDYDLKPIVESKRKYALDANHMERLSGVGPIITHNNKRDLSKRDICVMPKLRHYVSGRTNYVSSKYLFDADFEYIELSGEERAGKTFLLEVCALEFYEKGFLPIILDCKNDVSNRDIRKVLRRAIVGQYKDGEAVVEEILSLQKEFKVCFVDNIHLLRDDVKASIFVDMLRGYCFKIIATTARGCENMAYEVVRTMKYVNYDIMHFGNYERDLLVQKWIDLEQLPQDVSYEKRVAVHNRLNDVVGRNMVPSYPVYLLAIIQSLETPQSPNNEVSSYGYCYQTLIFMMLTKGGVVIGDLDTYYNVLAHFSFGIYEERISSASPVYCQRFFSGYSERYCLLISPDKIIKSLVDSGILLDDGFSNVSFRYKYIFDYFVAKYISDNLSENKGLVSQLCGRIYDDECAMILLFLTHHSKNTEVLDEIIYSTMAIYQEMEPIRFDSVEMSFMDSVVENITHKLNQDIDYQKYRSDSLIRQDDNEMICRCETDKDDEAASDSDIEESWVSNEKRQVMKG
;
A
#
# COMPACT_ATOMS: atom_id res chain seq x y z
N CYS A 1 -0.52 -27.77 20.31
CA CYS A 1 -0.92 -28.64 21.44
C CYS A 1 -0.14 -29.96 21.30
N VAL A 2 0.38 -30.54 22.39
CA VAL A 2 1.09 -31.83 22.35
C VAL A 2 0.25 -32.85 23.10
N PHE A 3 -0.22 -33.89 22.40
CA PHE A 3 -0.89 -35.03 23.02
C PHE A 3 0.09 -36.18 23.14
N PHE A 4 0.13 -36.82 24.31
CA PHE A 4 0.99 -37.94 24.60
C PHE A 4 0.14 -39.16 24.95
N GLU A 5 0.39 -40.28 24.26
CA GLU A 5 -0.26 -41.55 24.55
C GLU A 5 0.83 -42.62 24.72
N GLY A 6 0.94 -43.16 25.94
CA GLY A 6 1.82 -44.30 26.22
C GLY A 6 1.20 -45.60 25.74
N ASN A 7 2.00 -46.50 25.15
CA ASN A 7 1.61 -47.91 25.03
C ASN A 7 1.93 -48.66 26.33
N VAL A 8 1.52 -49.92 26.40
CA VAL A 8 1.71 -50.83 27.54
C VAL A 8 3.12 -50.71 28.13
N LEU A 9 3.21 -50.39 29.42
CA LEU A 9 4.43 -50.45 30.20
C LEU A 9 4.86 -51.92 30.32
N TYR A 10 6.13 -52.18 29.99
CA TYR A 10 6.73 -53.50 29.94
C TYR A 10 6.41 -54.35 31.19
N ASP A 11 5.74 -55.50 31.01
CA ASP A 11 5.41 -56.46 32.10
C ASP A 11 6.27 -57.74 32.08
N GLY A 12 7.23 -57.84 31.14
CA GLY A 12 8.09 -59.00 31.00
C GLY A 12 7.57 -60.13 30.10
N ASN A 13 6.39 -60.04 29.49
CA ASN A 13 5.80 -61.11 28.67
C ASN A 13 5.93 -60.94 27.14
N GLY A 14 6.95 -60.21 26.65
CA GLY A 14 7.24 -60.13 25.21
C GLY A 14 6.38 -59.14 24.41
N ILE A 15 5.65 -58.24 25.08
CA ILE A 15 4.99 -57.09 24.43
C ILE A 15 5.97 -55.90 24.44
N TYR A 16 6.41 -55.46 23.25
CA TYR A 16 7.31 -54.32 23.12
C TYR A 16 6.62 -53.02 23.57
N GLY A 17 7.16 -52.38 24.60
CA GLY A 17 6.70 -51.07 25.06
C GLY A 17 6.90 -49.98 24.00
N GLY A 18 6.20 -48.85 24.13
CA GLY A 18 6.28 -47.76 23.16
C GLY A 18 5.49 -46.54 23.60
N PHE A 19 5.57 -45.47 22.84
CA PHE A 19 4.75 -44.28 23.04
C PHE A 19 4.50 -43.58 21.70
N SER A 20 3.44 -42.80 21.63
CA SER A 20 3.17 -41.92 20.49
C SER A 20 2.97 -40.51 21.01
N PHE A 21 3.40 -39.53 20.23
CA PHE A 21 2.98 -38.15 20.45
C PHE A 21 2.42 -37.54 19.18
N LEU A 22 1.43 -36.68 19.38
CA LEU A 22 0.80 -35.88 18.34
C LEU A 22 1.13 -34.42 18.64
N ILE A 23 1.80 -33.76 17.71
CA ILE A 23 2.03 -32.32 17.77
C ILE A 23 1.05 -31.68 16.80
N ILE A 24 0.06 -30.97 17.36
CA ILE A 24 -0.87 -30.17 16.58
C ILE A 24 -0.30 -28.76 16.51
N SER A 25 0.14 -28.36 15.32
CA SER A 25 0.57 -27.00 15.03
C SER A 25 -0.62 -26.03 14.95
N ARG A 26 -0.35 -24.72 15.03
CA ARG A 26 -1.37 -23.68 14.75
C ARG A 26 -1.82 -23.67 13.28
N SER A 27 -1.09 -24.35 12.39
CA SER A 27 -1.43 -24.51 10.97
C SER A 27 -2.29 -25.74 10.67
N LEU A 28 -2.84 -26.39 11.71
CA LEU A 28 -3.68 -27.61 11.61
C LEU A 28 -2.95 -28.82 11.00
N ILE A 29 -1.62 -28.82 11.05
CA ILE A 29 -0.80 -29.98 10.72
C ILE A 29 -0.63 -30.79 12.00
N VAL A 30 -0.92 -32.09 11.92
CA VAL A 30 -0.63 -33.03 13.00
C VAL A 30 0.55 -33.87 12.62
N GLU A 31 1.67 -33.63 13.29
CA GLU A 31 2.81 -34.52 13.25
C GLU A 31 2.55 -35.69 14.20
N CYS A 32 2.45 -36.89 13.64
CA CYS A 32 2.28 -38.11 14.41
C CYS A 32 3.59 -38.90 14.39
N LYS A 33 4.24 -39.04 15.55
CA LYS A 33 5.43 -39.88 15.70
C LYS A 33 5.16 -41.01 16.70
N LYS A 34 5.44 -42.24 16.28
CA LYS A 34 5.30 -43.45 17.11
C LYS A 34 6.65 -44.10 17.35
N PHE A 35 6.99 -44.29 18.62
CA PHE A 35 8.21 -44.92 19.08
C PHE A 35 7.91 -46.31 19.65
N VAL A 36 8.77 -47.28 19.33
CA VAL A 36 8.71 -48.65 19.84
C VAL A 36 10.04 -49.00 20.45
N PHE A 37 10.01 -49.69 21.59
CA PHE A 37 11.20 -50.17 22.28
C PHE A 37 11.74 -51.41 21.57
N LYS A 38 12.98 -51.34 21.07
CA LYS A 38 13.72 -52.45 20.46
C LYS A 38 15.17 -52.41 20.92
N ASP A 39 15.73 -53.56 21.28
CA ASP A 39 17.16 -53.73 21.62
C ASP A 39 17.70 -52.71 22.64
N GLY A 40 16.88 -52.38 23.66
CA GLY A 40 17.28 -51.46 24.74
C GLY A 40 17.06 -49.97 24.46
N VAL A 41 16.55 -49.58 23.28
CA VAL A 41 16.31 -48.18 22.89
C VAL A 41 14.93 -47.97 22.26
N PHE A 42 14.38 -46.75 22.38
CA PHE A 42 13.16 -46.37 21.65
C PHE A 42 13.52 -45.91 20.24
N VAL A 43 12.96 -46.59 19.24
CA VAL A 43 13.20 -46.30 17.82
C VAL A 43 11.93 -45.77 17.18
N LEU A 44 12.07 -44.76 16.31
CA LEU A 44 10.96 -44.24 15.51
C LEU A 44 10.45 -45.34 14.57
N SER A 45 9.21 -45.77 14.78
CA SER A 45 8.58 -46.86 14.04
C SER A 45 7.66 -46.36 12.92
N LYS A 46 7.07 -45.17 13.10
CA LYS A 46 6.16 -44.56 12.15
C LYS A 46 6.15 -43.05 12.34
N GLU A 47 6.28 -42.34 11.23
CA GLU A 47 6.12 -40.90 11.13
C GLU A 47 5.12 -40.64 10.01
N LYS A 48 4.09 -39.85 10.30
CA LYS A 48 3.11 -39.45 9.31
C LYS A 48 2.50 -38.13 9.71
N ASP A 49 2.45 -37.22 8.76
CA ASP A 49 1.78 -35.96 8.92
C ASP A 49 0.36 -36.05 8.38
N TYR A 50 -0.57 -35.44 9.10
CA TYR A 50 -1.95 -35.30 8.67
C TYR A 50 -2.28 -33.82 8.53
N ASP A 51 -2.78 -33.44 7.36
CA ASP A 51 -3.41 -32.14 7.18
C ASP A 51 -4.87 -32.24 7.63
N LEU A 52 -5.22 -31.57 8.73
CA LEU A 52 -6.59 -31.55 9.22
C LEU A 52 -7.46 -30.51 8.50
N LYS A 53 -6.91 -29.65 7.62
CA LYS A 53 -7.70 -28.62 6.92
C LYS A 53 -8.94 -29.17 6.22
N PRO A 54 -8.89 -30.27 5.44
CA PRO A 54 -10.07 -30.78 4.75
C PRO A 54 -11.17 -31.26 5.71
N ILE A 55 -10.79 -31.75 6.89
CA ILE A 55 -11.71 -32.22 7.93
C ILE A 55 -12.33 -31.03 8.66
N VAL A 56 -11.53 -30.01 8.98
CA VAL A 56 -12.01 -28.77 9.59
C VAL A 56 -12.95 -28.03 8.63
N GLU A 57 -12.60 -27.93 7.35
CA GLU A 57 -13.41 -27.32 6.29
C GLU A 57 -14.76 -28.02 6.07
N SER A 58 -14.76 -29.35 5.94
CA SER A 58 -15.98 -30.13 5.74
C SER A 58 -16.91 -30.20 6.96
N LYS A 59 -16.42 -29.81 8.15
CA LYS A 59 -17.17 -29.80 9.41
C LYS A 59 -17.21 -28.42 10.09
N ARG A 60 -17.01 -27.31 9.37
CA ARG A 60 -17.08 -25.96 9.99
C ARG A 60 -18.50 -25.72 10.49
N LYS A 61 -18.65 -25.80 11.82
CA LYS A 61 -19.91 -25.54 12.53
C LYS A 61 -20.45 -24.13 12.27
N TYR A 62 -19.55 -23.14 12.15
CA TYR A 62 -19.92 -21.74 11.94
C TYR A 62 -19.44 -21.28 10.57
N ALA A 63 -20.31 -21.37 9.58
CA ALA A 63 -20.03 -20.89 8.23
C ALA A 63 -20.27 -19.39 8.10
N LEU A 64 -19.40 -18.68 7.38
CA LEU A 64 -19.63 -17.28 7.02
C LEU A 64 -20.83 -17.15 6.07
N ASP A 65 -21.55 -16.03 6.18
CA ASP A 65 -22.60 -15.66 5.22
C ASP A 65 -22.00 -15.45 3.83
N ALA A 66 -22.79 -15.72 2.77
CA ALA A 66 -22.33 -15.62 1.39
C ALA A 66 -21.93 -14.18 1.01
N ASN A 67 -22.70 -13.16 1.42
CA ASN A 67 -22.39 -11.77 1.11
C ASN A 67 -21.14 -11.32 1.89
N HIS A 68 -21.00 -11.78 3.13
CA HIS A 68 -19.81 -11.50 3.92
C HIS A 68 -18.56 -12.18 3.32
N MET A 69 -18.68 -13.42 2.88
CA MET A 69 -17.60 -14.12 2.18
C MET A 69 -17.19 -13.38 0.90
N GLU A 70 -18.16 -12.96 0.08
CA GLU A 70 -17.90 -12.17 -1.13
C GLU A 70 -17.17 -10.87 -0.81
N ARG A 71 -17.56 -10.16 0.26
CA ARG A 71 -16.84 -8.98 0.74
C ARG A 71 -15.38 -9.28 1.11
N LEU A 72 -15.13 -10.39 1.81
CA LEU A 72 -13.77 -10.78 2.20
C LEU A 72 -12.92 -11.23 1.01
N SER A 73 -13.51 -11.91 0.03
CA SER A 73 -12.78 -12.47 -1.10
C SER A 73 -12.75 -11.59 -2.34
N GLY A 74 -13.66 -10.63 -2.51
CA GLY A 74 -13.83 -9.83 -3.72
C GLY A 74 -12.92 -8.61 -3.79
N VAL A 75 -12.43 -8.26 -4.97
CA VAL A 75 -11.51 -7.11 -5.17
C VAL A 75 -12.26 -5.76 -5.30
N GLY A 76 -13.58 -5.82 -5.51
CA GLY A 76 -14.40 -4.66 -5.84
C GLY A 76 -14.41 -4.37 -7.35
N PRO A 77 -15.25 -3.42 -7.82
CA PRO A 77 -15.57 -3.28 -9.24
C PRO A 77 -14.53 -2.52 -10.09
N ILE A 78 -13.55 -1.87 -9.46
CA ILE A 78 -12.62 -0.96 -10.15
C ILE A 78 -11.47 -1.74 -10.83
N ILE A 79 -11.06 -2.86 -10.25
CA ILE A 79 -9.95 -3.67 -10.76
C ILE A 79 -10.52 -4.84 -11.56
N THR A 80 -10.16 -4.91 -12.83
CA THR A 80 -10.65 -5.88 -13.81
C THR A 80 -9.48 -6.44 -14.61
N HIS A 81 -9.52 -7.74 -14.90
CA HIS A 81 -8.50 -8.41 -15.70
C HIS A 81 -9.10 -8.95 -16.99
N ASN A 82 -8.44 -8.74 -18.13
CA ASN A 82 -8.98 -9.11 -19.44
C ASN A 82 -9.27 -10.62 -19.56
N ASN A 83 -8.42 -11.46 -18.95
CA ASN A 83 -8.55 -12.92 -19.03
C ASN A 83 -9.29 -13.55 -17.83
N LYS A 84 -9.71 -12.76 -16.83
CA LYS A 84 -10.41 -13.27 -15.65
C LYS A 84 -11.52 -12.33 -15.20
N ARG A 85 -12.77 -12.75 -15.42
CA ARG A 85 -13.97 -11.96 -15.08
C ARG A 85 -14.13 -11.76 -13.57
N ASP A 86 -13.99 -12.84 -12.80
CA ASP A 86 -14.17 -12.83 -11.35
C ASP A 86 -12.81 -12.84 -10.65
N LEU A 87 -12.31 -11.65 -10.34
CA LEU A 87 -11.07 -11.47 -9.58
C LEU A 87 -11.34 -11.60 -8.07
N SER A 88 -10.52 -12.42 -7.41
CA SER A 88 -10.48 -12.53 -5.96
C SER A 88 -9.27 -11.82 -5.38
N LYS A 89 -9.33 -11.40 -4.12
CA LYS A 89 -8.19 -10.80 -3.41
C LYS A 89 -6.98 -11.73 -3.43
N ARG A 90 -7.17 -13.06 -3.38
CA ARG A 90 -6.05 -14.01 -3.41
C ARG A 90 -5.23 -13.96 -4.69
N ASP A 91 -5.90 -13.69 -5.80
CA ASP A 91 -5.28 -13.61 -7.12
C ASP A 91 -4.23 -12.50 -7.16
N ILE A 92 -4.53 -11.36 -6.53
CA ILE A 92 -3.71 -10.13 -6.64
C ILE A 92 -3.04 -9.70 -5.32
N CYS A 93 -3.37 -10.32 -4.19
CA CYS A 93 -2.87 -9.89 -2.88
C CYS A 93 -1.37 -10.16 -2.76
N VAL A 94 -0.60 -9.09 -2.62
CA VAL A 94 0.78 -9.11 -2.17
C VAL A 94 0.82 -8.50 -0.77
N MET A 95 1.51 -9.18 0.13
CA MET A 95 1.56 -8.82 1.55
C MET A 95 2.57 -7.68 1.75
N PRO A 96 2.15 -6.47 2.17
CA PRO A 96 3.06 -5.34 2.35
C PRO A 96 4.12 -5.62 3.43
N LYS A 97 5.25 -4.91 3.34
CA LYS A 97 6.17 -4.70 4.45
C LYS A 97 5.52 -3.77 5.48
N LEU A 98 5.73 -4.10 6.75
CA LEU A 98 5.26 -3.35 7.91
C LEU A 98 6.46 -2.80 8.65
N ARG A 99 6.40 -1.53 9.00
CA ARG A 99 7.41 -0.86 9.82
C ARG A 99 6.92 -0.77 11.26
N HIS A 100 7.79 -1.03 12.22
CA HIS A 100 7.51 -0.78 13.63
C HIS A 100 8.77 -0.29 14.34
N TYR A 101 8.56 0.43 15.43
CA TYR A 101 9.63 1.01 16.23
C TYR A 101 9.80 0.20 17.53
N VAL A 102 11.00 -0.33 17.74
CA VAL A 102 11.35 -1.07 18.96
C VAL A 102 12.65 -0.52 19.53
N SER A 103 12.62 0.02 20.74
CA SER A 103 13.81 0.48 21.48
C SER A 103 14.70 1.45 20.68
N GLY A 104 14.08 2.41 19.99
CA GLY A 104 14.80 3.40 19.17
C GLY A 104 15.34 2.87 17.84
N ARG A 105 14.96 1.64 17.43
CA ARG A 105 15.30 1.08 16.12
C ARG A 105 14.04 0.82 15.30
N THR A 106 14.11 1.22 14.03
CA THR A 106 13.10 0.91 13.03
C THR A 106 13.32 -0.52 12.53
N ASN A 107 12.29 -1.35 12.63
CA ASN A 107 12.32 -2.73 12.17
C ASN A 107 11.24 -2.95 11.10
N TYR A 108 11.55 -3.79 10.12
CA TYR A 108 10.66 -4.13 9.02
C TYR A 108 10.30 -5.61 9.07
N VAL A 109 9.02 -5.93 8.92
CA VAL A 109 8.53 -7.31 8.87
C VAL A 109 7.50 -7.45 7.77
N SER A 110 7.41 -8.62 7.14
CA SER A 110 6.29 -8.87 6.22
C SER A 110 4.98 -9.00 7.00
N SER A 111 3.90 -8.42 6.48
CA SER A 111 2.55 -8.60 7.04
C SER A 111 2.08 -10.07 7.07
N LYS A 112 2.74 -10.98 6.34
CA LYS A 112 2.57 -12.43 6.47
C LYS A 112 2.74 -12.92 7.92
N TYR A 113 3.54 -12.24 8.73
CA TYR A 113 3.81 -12.63 10.11
C TYR A 113 2.76 -12.14 11.12
N LEU A 114 1.74 -11.36 10.71
CA LEU A 114 0.67 -10.90 11.61
C LEU A 114 -0.07 -12.06 12.29
N PHE A 115 -0.15 -13.22 11.62
CA PHE A 115 -0.73 -14.44 12.17
C PHE A 115 0.07 -14.99 13.35
N ASP A 116 1.37 -15.16 13.13
CA ASP A 116 2.28 -15.81 14.08
C ASP A 116 2.77 -14.85 15.16
N ALA A 117 2.58 -13.55 14.98
CA ALA A 117 2.96 -12.52 15.94
C ALA A 117 2.34 -12.76 17.32
N ASP A 118 3.18 -12.75 18.36
CA ASP A 118 2.80 -12.97 19.76
C ASP A 118 2.31 -11.66 20.43
N PHE A 119 1.37 -10.99 19.78
CA PHE A 119 0.72 -9.78 20.30
C PHE A 119 -0.78 -10.01 20.50
N GLU A 120 -1.31 -9.51 21.62
CA GLU A 120 -2.74 -9.51 21.94
C GLU A 120 -3.47 -8.40 21.16
N TYR A 121 -2.81 -7.25 20.98
CA TYR A 121 -3.34 -6.11 20.24
C TYR A 121 -2.34 -5.63 19.18
N ILE A 122 -2.77 -5.57 17.93
CA ILE A 122 -1.99 -5.06 16.81
C ILE A 122 -2.75 -3.88 16.21
N GLU A 123 -2.09 -2.73 16.11
CA GLU A 123 -2.62 -1.58 15.40
C GLU A 123 -1.88 -1.40 14.07
N LEU A 124 -2.63 -1.28 12.98
CA LEU A 124 -2.14 -1.07 11.62
C LEU A 124 -2.42 0.38 11.20
N SER A 125 -1.39 1.21 11.14
CA SER A 125 -1.44 2.56 10.59
C SER A 125 -0.96 2.59 9.14
N GLY A 126 -1.12 3.73 8.50
CA GLY A 126 -0.69 3.94 7.12
C GLY A 126 -1.46 5.07 6.46
N GLU A 127 -0.95 5.56 5.34
CA GLU A 127 -1.59 6.63 4.59
C GLU A 127 -2.99 6.23 4.10
N GLU A 128 -3.74 7.25 3.68
CA GLU A 128 -4.99 7.03 3.01
C GLU A 128 -4.75 6.17 1.75
N ARG A 129 -5.47 5.05 1.62
CA ARG A 129 -5.33 4.07 0.53
C ARG A 129 -4.11 3.15 0.58
N ALA A 130 -3.40 3.08 1.71
CA ALA A 130 -2.36 2.08 1.95
C ALA A 130 -2.86 0.61 1.92
N GLY A 131 -4.16 0.37 1.84
CA GLY A 131 -4.75 -0.97 1.81
C GLY A 131 -5.07 -1.53 3.20
N LYS A 132 -5.22 -0.67 4.23
CA LYS A 132 -5.55 -1.06 5.62
C LYS A 132 -6.75 -2.01 5.72
N THR A 133 -7.91 -1.61 5.22
CA THR A 133 -9.14 -2.45 5.21
C THR A 133 -8.94 -3.73 4.40
N PHE A 134 -8.28 -3.65 3.23
CA PHE A 134 -7.99 -4.81 2.40
C PHE A 134 -7.13 -5.84 3.14
N LEU A 135 -6.06 -5.39 3.81
CA LEU A 135 -5.18 -6.24 4.60
C LEU A 135 -5.94 -6.85 5.78
N LEU A 136 -6.78 -6.08 6.47
CA LEU A 136 -7.61 -6.55 7.57
C LEU A 136 -8.56 -7.68 7.12
N GLU A 137 -9.22 -7.53 5.96
CA GLU A 137 -10.13 -8.53 5.40
C GLU A 137 -9.39 -9.80 4.93
N VAL A 138 -8.22 -9.65 4.29
CA VAL A 138 -7.35 -10.78 3.94
C VAL A 138 -6.91 -11.52 5.19
N CYS A 139 -6.53 -10.78 6.24
CA CYS A 139 -6.15 -11.38 7.52
C CYS A 139 -7.32 -12.16 8.13
N ALA A 140 -8.51 -11.58 8.18
CA ALA A 140 -9.70 -12.24 8.69
C ALA A 140 -10.00 -13.55 7.96
N LEU A 141 -9.89 -13.55 6.63
CA LEU A 141 -10.11 -14.75 5.81
C LEU A 141 -9.10 -15.86 6.11
N GLU A 142 -7.82 -15.54 6.24
CA GLU A 142 -6.79 -16.54 6.55
C GLU A 142 -6.88 -17.05 8.01
N PHE A 143 -7.32 -16.21 8.96
CA PHE A 143 -7.63 -16.67 10.33
C PHE A 143 -8.81 -17.63 10.32
N TYR A 144 -9.85 -17.33 9.53
CA TYR A 144 -10.97 -18.24 9.32
C TYR A 144 -10.55 -19.57 8.70
N GLU A 145 -9.62 -19.55 7.74
CA GLU A 145 -9.06 -20.77 7.15
C GLU A 145 -8.28 -21.65 8.12
N LYS A 146 -7.60 -21.03 9.09
CA LYS A 146 -6.89 -21.71 10.18
C LYS A 146 -7.82 -22.19 11.30
N GLY A 147 -9.14 -21.98 11.17
CA GLY A 147 -10.15 -22.48 12.10
C GLY A 147 -10.53 -21.52 13.24
N PHE A 148 -10.07 -20.26 13.19
CA PHE A 148 -10.53 -19.22 14.11
C PHE A 148 -11.85 -18.59 13.64
N LEU A 149 -12.52 -17.90 14.54
CA LEU A 149 -13.75 -17.15 14.30
C LEU A 149 -13.41 -15.65 14.24
N PRO A 150 -13.21 -15.08 13.04
CA PRO A 150 -13.04 -13.64 12.91
C PRO A 150 -14.36 -12.92 13.22
N ILE A 151 -14.27 -11.80 13.93
CA ILE A 151 -15.38 -10.86 14.11
C ILE A 151 -14.88 -9.49 13.64
N ILE A 152 -15.45 -9.00 12.55
CA ILE A 152 -15.03 -7.73 11.93
C ILE A 152 -15.95 -6.61 12.41
N LEU A 153 -15.40 -5.50 12.88
CA LEU A 153 -16.13 -4.33 13.35
C LEU A 153 -15.68 -3.12 12.53
N ASP A 154 -16.61 -2.27 12.12
CA ASP A 154 -16.31 -0.99 11.47
C ASP A 154 -16.71 0.17 12.39
N CYS A 155 -15.72 0.89 12.91
CA CYS A 155 -15.97 2.01 13.83
C CYS A 155 -16.80 3.14 13.22
N LYS A 156 -16.93 3.22 11.88
CA LYS A 156 -17.82 4.17 11.21
C LYS A 156 -19.30 3.88 11.46
N ASN A 157 -19.68 2.60 11.53
CA ASN A 157 -21.08 2.16 11.52
C ASN A 157 -21.49 1.48 12.85
N ASP A 158 -20.54 0.87 13.55
CA ASP A 158 -20.85 -0.06 14.64
C ASP A 158 -20.76 0.57 16.05
N VAL A 159 -20.00 1.65 16.24
CA VAL A 159 -19.62 2.12 17.59
C VAL A 159 -20.40 3.36 18.04
N SER A 160 -21.73 3.28 17.96
CA SER A 160 -22.63 4.26 18.61
C SER A 160 -23.02 3.85 20.04
N ASN A 161 -22.75 2.61 20.46
CA ASN A 161 -23.25 2.03 21.71
C ASN A 161 -22.13 1.74 22.72
N ARG A 162 -22.37 2.09 23.99
CA ARG A 162 -21.51 1.74 25.14
C ARG A 162 -21.51 0.25 25.48
N ASP A 163 -22.34 -0.56 24.82
CA ASP A 163 -22.54 -1.98 25.11
C ASP A 163 -21.86 -2.86 24.05
N ILE A 164 -20.69 -3.41 24.41
CA ILE A 164 -19.89 -4.25 23.52
C ILE A 164 -20.63 -5.51 23.06
N ARG A 165 -21.52 -6.07 23.91
CA ARG A 165 -22.24 -7.30 23.58
C ARG A 165 -23.22 -7.06 22.44
N LYS A 166 -23.87 -5.89 22.41
CA LYS A 166 -24.74 -5.48 21.29
C LYS A 166 -23.96 -5.21 20.01
N VAL A 167 -22.73 -4.69 20.12
CA VAL A 167 -21.84 -4.48 18.97
C VAL A 167 -21.45 -5.84 18.37
N LEU A 168 -20.94 -6.76 19.19
CA LEU A 168 -20.55 -8.11 18.76
C LEU A 168 -21.73 -8.91 18.21
N ARG A 169 -22.92 -8.82 18.83
CA ARG A 169 -24.13 -9.48 18.32
C ARG A 169 -24.47 -9.03 16.91
N ARG A 170 -24.52 -7.71 16.66
CA ARG A 170 -24.81 -7.18 15.31
C ARG A 170 -23.78 -7.65 14.29
N ALA A 171 -22.51 -7.63 14.67
CA ALA A 171 -21.43 -8.11 13.82
C ALA A 171 -21.60 -9.60 13.47
N ILE A 172 -21.83 -10.46 14.46
CA ILE A 172 -22.00 -11.91 14.24
C ILE A 172 -23.21 -12.18 13.33
N VAL A 173 -24.35 -11.53 13.60
CA VAL A 173 -25.58 -11.69 12.79
C VAL A 173 -25.34 -11.34 11.31
N GLY A 174 -24.53 -10.32 11.03
CA GLY A 174 -24.22 -9.91 9.67
C GLY A 174 -23.10 -10.71 8.99
N GLN A 175 -22.36 -11.55 9.73
CA GLN A 175 -21.14 -12.19 9.23
C GLN A 175 -21.25 -13.71 9.06
N TYR A 176 -22.14 -14.34 9.84
CA TYR A 176 -22.30 -15.79 9.88
C TYR A 176 -23.67 -16.20 9.33
N LYS A 177 -23.70 -17.30 8.58
CA LYS A 177 -24.86 -17.78 7.82
C LYS A 177 -26.12 -17.99 8.67
N ASP A 178 -25.96 -18.54 9.86
CA ASP A 178 -27.08 -18.85 10.78
C ASP A 178 -27.48 -17.65 11.64
N GLY A 179 -26.85 -16.48 11.41
CA GLY A 179 -27.19 -15.19 11.99
C GLY A 179 -27.39 -15.25 13.51
N GLU A 180 -28.61 -14.94 13.93
CA GLU A 180 -28.99 -14.86 15.34
C GLU A 180 -28.86 -16.19 16.10
N ALA A 181 -29.03 -17.33 15.42
CA ALA A 181 -29.02 -18.64 16.06
C ALA A 181 -27.65 -19.02 16.64
N VAL A 182 -26.56 -18.48 16.07
CA VAL A 182 -25.18 -18.80 16.49
C VAL A 182 -24.56 -17.74 17.39
N VAL A 183 -25.25 -16.63 17.67
CA VAL A 183 -24.70 -15.52 18.47
C VAL A 183 -24.26 -15.97 19.86
N GLU A 184 -25.17 -16.56 20.63
CA GLU A 184 -24.88 -16.97 22.01
C GLU A 184 -23.86 -18.12 22.04
N GLU A 185 -23.89 -19.01 21.04
CA GLU A 185 -22.89 -20.07 20.90
C GLU A 185 -21.49 -19.47 20.67
N ILE A 186 -21.32 -18.59 19.68
CA ILE A 186 -20.04 -17.95 19.37
C ILE A 186 -19.56 -17.10 20.55
N LEU A 187 -20.43 -16.30 21.16
CA LEU A 187 -20.06 -15.45 22.29
C LEU A 187 -19.64 -16.28 23.52
N SER A 188 -20.27 -17.42 23.77
CA SER A 188 -19.94 -18.31 24.91
C SER A 188 -18.69 -19.17 24.70
N LEU A 189 -18.18 -19.30 23.48
CA LEU A 189 -16.90 -19.98 23.24
C LEU A 189 -15.75 -19.32 24.01
N GLN A 190 -14.71 -20.10 24.29
CA GLN A 190 -13.48 -19.57 24.84
C GLN A 190 -12.86 -18.52 23.89
N LYS A 191 -12.25 -17.47 24.46
CA LYS A 191 -11.75 -16.33 23.67
C LYS A 191 -10.64 -16.72 22.69
N GLU A 192 -9.93 -17.80 22.95
CA GLU A 192 -8.84 -18.38 22.15
C GLU A 192 -9.29 -18.83 20.75
N PHE A 193 -10.59 -19.01 20.53
CA PHE A 193 -11.15 -19.32 19.22
C PHE A 193 -11.54 -18.06 18.43
N LYS A 194 -11.51 -16.87 19.04
CA LYS A 194 -12.07 -15.63 18.46
C LYS A 194 -11.00 -14.56 18.26
N VAL A 195 -10.99 -13.98 17.07
CA VAL A 195 -10.12 -12.84 16.71
C VAL A 195 -10.98 -11.67 16.30
N CYS A 196 -10.76 -10.51 16.90
CA CYS A 196 -11.47 -9.29 16.50
C CYS A 196 -10.65 -8.51 15.49
N PHE A 197 -11.31 -8.03 14.45
CA PHE A 197 -10.72 -7.10 13.48
C PHE A 197 -11.50 -5.79 13.54
N VAL A 198 -10.83 -4.67 13.81
CA VAL A 198 -11.49 -3.38 14.04
C VAL A 198 -11.03 -2.37 13.00
N ASP A 199 -11.87 -2.03 12.04
CA ASP A 199 -11.54 -1.04 11.02
C ASP A 199 -11.84 0.38 11.50
N ASN A 200 -10.94 1.32 11.20
CA ASN A 200 -11.06 2.76 11.42
C ASN A 200 -11.22 3.18 12.89
N ILE A 201 -10.41 2.65 13.81
CA ILE A 201 -10.52 2.94 15.25
C ILE A 201 -10.40 4.45 15.59
N HIS A 202 -9.71 5.22 14.74
CA HIS A 202 -9.61 6.68 14.82
C HIS A 202 -10.94 7.43 14.76
N LEU A 203 -11.99 6.81 14.22
CA LEU A 203 -13.32 7.40 14.18
C LEU A 203 -14.01 7.43 15.54
N LEU A 204 -13.46 6.81 16.58
CA LEU A 204 -13.94 6.95 17.95
C LEU A 204 -13.66 8.34 18.54
N ARG A 205 -12.67 9.06 18.00
CA ARG A 205 -12.31 10.46 18.31
C ARG A 205 -11.98 10.75 19.79
N ASP A 206 -11.79 9.72 20.60
CA ASP A 206 -11.61 9.82 22.04
C ASP A 206 -10.81 8.61 22.53
N ASP A 207 -9.59 8.88 22.99
CA ASP A 207 -8.62 7.87 23.42
C ASP A 207 -9.15 7.01 24.57
N VAL A 208 -9.87 7.63 25.52
CA VAL A 208 -10.46 6.92 26.66
C VAL A 208 -11.55 5.97 26.16
N LYS A 209 -12.38 6.41 25.21
CA LYS A 209 -13.38 5.53 24.59
C LYS A 209 -12.71 4.39 23.80
N ALA A 210 -11.66 4.68 23.05
CA ALA A 210 -10.90 3.67 22.30
C ALA A 210 -10.29 2.62 23.24
N SER A 211 -9.66 3.06 24.33
CA SER A 211 -9.17 2.19 25.39
C SER A 211 -10.29 1.32 25.97
N ILE A 212 -11.37 1.91 26.47
CA ILE A 212 -12.49 1.13 27.05
C ILE A 212 -13.04 0.12 26.03
N PHE A 213 -13.14 0.51 24.76
CA PHE A 213 -13.61 -0.37 23.69
C PHE A 213 -12.69 -1.57 23.46
N VAL A 214 -11.37 -1.35 23.36
CA VAL A 214 -10.37 -2.42 23.18
C VAL A 214 -10.32 -3.33 24.42
N ASP A 215 -10.41 -2.78 25.63
CA ASP A 215 -10.44 -3.58 26.87
C ASP A 215 -11.69 -4.48 26.94
N MET A 216 -12.85 -3.95 26.57
CA MET A 216 -14.07 -4.75 26.48
C MET A 216 -13.95 -5.90 25.46
N LEU A 217 -13.30 -5.66 24.31
CA LEU A 217 -13.05 -6.70 23.31
C LEU A 217 -12.11 -7.80 23.80
N ARG A 218 -11.13 -7.46 24.64
CA ARG A 218 -10.21 -8.43 25.27
C ARG A 218 -10.93 -9.53 26.03
N GLY A 219 -12.10 -9.22 26.61
CA GLY A 219 -12.93 -10.17 27.32
C GLY A 219 -13.49 -11.28 26.40
N TYR A 220 -13.64 -11.01 25.11
CA TYR A 220 -14.27 -11.90 24.13
C TYR A 220 -13.29 -12.53 23.14
N CYS A 221 -12.15 -11.87 22.86
CA CYS A 221 -11.22 -12.27 21.81
C CYS A 221 -9.79 -12.34 22.36
N PHE A 222 -9.01 -13.35 21.92
CA PHE A 222 -7.61 -13.47 22.35
C PHE A 222 -6.66 -12.54 21.60
N LYS A 223 -7.04 -12.11 20.39
CA LYS A 223 -6.27 -11.22 19.53
C LYS A 223 -7.19 -10.17 18.91
N ILE A 224 -6.72 -8.93 18.87
CA ILE A 224 -7.40 -7.79 18.26
C ILE A 224 -6.44 -7.18 17.22
N ILE A 225 -6.89 -7.03 15.99
CA ILE A 225 -6.15 -6.36 14.92
C ILE A 225 -6.97 -5.15 14.47
N ALA A 226 -6.50 -3.95 14.76
CA ALA A 226 -7.20 -2.71 14.44
C ALA A 226 -6.48 -1.93 13.33
N THR A 227 -7.22 -1.14 12.55
CA THR A 227 -6.65 -0.14 11.65
C THR A 227 -6.88 1.26 12.19
N THR A 228 -5.89 2.14 11.98
CA THR A 228 -5.97 3.55 12.37
C THR A 228 -5.49 4.46 11.23
N ALA A 229 -5.84 5.75 11.31
CA ALA A 229 -5.27 6.76 10.44
C ALA A 229 -3.83 7.07 10.90
N ARG A 230 -2.95 7.39 9.95
CA ARG A 230 -1.58 7.82 10.28
C ARG A 230 -1.63 9.09 11.14
N GLY A 231 -0.83 9.14 12.19
CA GLY A 231 -0.85 10.21 13.19
C GLY A 231 -1.90 10.05 14.31
N CYS A 232 -2.76 9.03 14.22
CA CYS A 232 -3.70 8.65 15.26
C CYS A 232 -3.31 7.31 15.92
N GLU A 233 -2.03 6.96 15.91
CA GLU A 233 -1.53 5.76 16.57
C GLU A 233 -1.67 5.86 18.09
N ASN A 234 -1.75 4.71 18.76
CA ASN A 234 -1.81 4.61 20.22
C ASN A 234 -3.05 5.25 20.87
N MET A 235 -4.16 5.49 20.16
CA MET A 235 -5.38 6.03 20.80
C MET A 235 -5.90 5.16 21.95
N ALA A 236 -5.61 3.85 21.95
CA ALA A 236 -5.93 2.97 23.08
C ALA A 236 -4.83 2.91 24.15
N TYR A 237 -4.06 3.98 24.34
CA TYR A 237 -2.83 4.03 25.14
C TYR A 237 -2.95 3.43 26.55
N GLU A 238 -4.06 3.67 27.25
CA GLU A 238 -4.27 3.17 28.62
C GLU A 238 -4.33 1.63 28.68
N VAL A 239 -4.82 0.99 27.61
CA VAL A 239 -4.97 -0.48 27.53
C VAL A 239 -3.73 -1.14 26.96
N VAL A 240 -3.06 -0.45 26.04
CA VAL A 240 -1.76 -0.84 25.47
C VAL A 240 -0.74 -1.17 26.56
N ARG A 241 -0.78 -0.48 27.72
CA ARG A 241 0.10 -0.76 28.87
C ARG A 241 -0.11 -2.12 29.54
N THR A 242 -1.26 -2.76 29.33
CA THR A 242 -1.66 -3.99 30.02
C THR A 242 -1.74 -5.21 29.09
N MET A 243 -1.45 -5.02 27.81
CA MET A 243 -1.48 -6.03 26.76
C MET A 243 -0.14 -6.12 26.05
N LYS A 244 0.17 -7.28 25.47
CA LYS A 244 1.23 -7.35 24.46
C LYS A 244 0.77 -6.61 23.21
N TYR A 245 1.31 -5.42 22.99
CA TYR A 245 0.91 -4.50 21.93
C TYR A 245 2.04 -4.23 20.94
N VAL A 246 1.67 -4.02 19.67
CA VAL A 246 2.54 -3.44 18.65
C VAL A 246 1.75 -2.56 17.69
N ASN A 247 2.36 -1.45 17.28
CA ASN A 247 1.89 -0.64 16.17
C ASN A 247 2.77 -0.93 14.94
N TYR A 248 2.13 -1.14 13.80
CA TYR A 248 2.77 -1.30 12.50
C TYR A 248 2.27 -0.23 11.53
N ASP A 249 3.19 0.46 10.87
CA ASP A 249 2.89 1.33 9.73
C ASP A 249 3.03 0.55 8.42
N ILE A 250 2.00 0.59 7.57
CA ILE A 250 1.99 -0.08 6.28
C ILE A 250 2.85 0.69 5.28
N MET A 251 3.93 0.06 4.83
CA MET A 251 4.87 0.65 3.89
C MET A 251 4.37 0.56 2.44
N HIS A 252 4.87 1.48 1.62
CA HIS A 252 4.81 1.37 0.16
C HIS A 252 5.49 0.07 -0.32
N PHE A 253 5.06 -0.46 -1.47
CA PHE A 253 5.73 -1.60 -2.09
C PHE A 253 7.11 -1.20 -2.60
N GLY A 254 8.13 -1.97 -2.18
CA GLY A 254 9.46 -1.92 -2.78
C GLY A 254 9.48 -2.62 -4.13
N ASN A 255 10.65 -2.66 -4.75
CA ASN A 255 10.91 -3.31 -6.02
C ASN A 255 10.49 -4.79 -5.97
N TYR A 256 10.76 -5.49 -4.86
CA TYR A 256 10.38 -6.88 -4.72
C TYR A 256 8.85 -7.08 -4.67
N GLU A 257 8.12 -6.31 -3.87
CA GLU A 257 6.66 -6.44 -3.78
C GLU A 257 5.96 -6.01 -5.08
N ARG A 258 6.49 -5.00 -5.79
CA ARG A 258 6.01 -4.59 -7.12
C ARG A 258 6.17 -5.73 -8.13
N ASP A 259 7.33 -6.39 -8.16
CA ASP A 259 7.58 -7.51 -9.06
C ASP A 259 6.71 -8.72 -8.76
N LEU A 260 6.45 -9.01 -7.48
CA LEU A 260 5.47 -10.03 -7.07
C LEU A 260 4.04 -9.70 -7.52
N LEU A 261 3.65 -8.42 -7.47
CA LEU A 261 2.33 -7.97 -7.91
C LEU A 261 2.19 -8.15 -9.42
N VAL A 262 3.21 -7.74 -10.19
CA VAL A 262 3.26 -7.91 -11.65
C VAL A 262 3.26 -9.39 -12.02
N GLN A 263 4.03 -10.23 -11.32
CA GLN A 263 4.02 -11.68 -11.52
C GLN A 263 2.61 -12.25 -11.33
N LYS A 264 1.98 -11.96 -10.17
CA LYS A 264 0.64 -12.44 -9.88
C LYS A 264 -0.38 -12.01 -10.93
N TRP A 265 -0.26 -10.79 -11.44
CA TRP A 265 -1.13 -10.28 -12.49
C TRP A 265 -0.95 -11.07 -13.80
N ILE A 266 0.28 -11.23 -14.28
CA ILE A 266 0.57 -11.92 -15.54
C ILE A 266 0.27 -13.42 -15.46
N ASP A 267 0.45 -14.04 -14.30
CA ASP A 267 0.13 -15.46 -14.08
C ASP A 267 -1.37 -15.75 -14.33
N LEU A 268 -2.26 -14.74 -14.22
CA LEU A 268 -3.68 -14.87 -14.56
C LEU A 268 -3.92 -15.06 -16.07
N GLU A 269 -2.96 -14.73 -16.91
CA GLU A 269 -3.05 -14.91 -18.36
C GLU A 269 -2.69 -16.32 -18.82
N GLN A 270 -2.08 -17.14 -17.95
CA GLN A 270 -1.70 -18.53 -18.25
C GLN A 270 -0.80 -18.67 -19.48
N LEU A 271 0.12 -17.72 -19.68
CA LEU A 271 1.09 -17.72 -20.78
C LEU A 271 2.19 -18.79 -20.57
N PRO A 272 2.88 -19.22 -21.64
CA PRO A 272 4.11 -20.00 -21.52
C PRO A 272 5.14 -19.28 -20.65
N GLN A 273 5.95 -20.05 -19.91
CA GLN A 273 6.85 -19.52 -18.88
C GLN A 273 7.80 -18.43 -19.40
N ASP A 274 8.42 -18.63 -20.56
CA ASP A 274 9.38 -17.67 -21.12
C ASP A 274 8.70 -16.35 -21.52
N VAL A 275 7.52 -16.44 -22.14
CA VAL A 275 6.71 -15.26 -22.54
C VAL A 275 6.19 -14.51 -21.31
N SER A 276 5.75 -15.24 -20.28
CA SER A 276 5.33 -14.66 -19.00
C SER A 276 6.48 -13.90 -18.34
N TYR A 277 7.69 -14.48 -18.35
CA TYR A 277 8.87 -13.85 -17.77
C TYR A 277 9.27 -12.56 -18.51
N GLU A 278 9.36 -12.59 -19.85
CA GLU A 278 9.65 -11.39 -20.64
C GLU A 278 8.63 -10.28 -20.41
N LYS A 279 7.34 -10.63 -20.42
CA LYS A 279 6.25 -9.68 -20.15
C LYS A 279 6.35 -9.12 -18.73
N ARG A 280 6.67 -9.95 -17.72
CA ARG A 280 6.88 -9.50 -16.33
C ARG A 280 7.98 -8.49 -16.23
N VAL A 281 9.14 -8.75 -16.85
CA VAL A 281 10.27 -7.82 -16.83
C VAL A 281 9.87 -6.50 -17.49
N ALA A 282 9.23 -6.55 -18.66
CA ALA A 282 8.80 -5.36 -19.40
C ALA A 282 7.78 -4.52 -18.61
N VAL A 283 6.75 -5.14 -18.05
CA VAL A 283 5.72 -4.46 -17.25
C VAL A 283 6.31 -3.91 -15.95
N HIS A 284 7.18 -4.66 -15.27
CA HIS A 284 7.84 -4.19 -14.05
C HIS A 284 8.71 -2.95 -14.29
N ASN A 285 9.48 -2.93 -15.38
CA ASN A 285 10.31 -1.77 -15.72
C ASN A 285 9.45 -0.54 -16.03
N ARG A 286 8.42 -0.69 -16.88
CA ARG A 286 7.46 0.40 -17.17
C ARG A 286 6.73 0.89 -15.93
N LEU A 287 6.36 -0.02 -15.02
CA LEU A 287 5.75 0.33 -13.74
C LEU A 287 6.70 1.18 -12.89
N ASN A 288 7.97 0.81 -12.79
CA ASN A 288 8.97 1.57 -12.04
C ASN A 288 9.23 2.95 -12.67
N ASP A 289 9.23 3.05 -14.00
CA ASP A 289 9.36 4.33 -14.71
C ASP A 289 8.20 5.28 -14.37
N VAL A 290 6.96 4.77 -14.34
CA VAL A 290 5.77 5.56 -13.98
C VAL A 290 5.75 5.92 -12.49
N VAL A 291 6.08 4.98 -11.61
CA VAL A 291 6.15 5.24 -10.17
C VAL A 291 7.21 6.30 -9.85
N GLY A 292 8.28 6.34 -10.67
CA GLY A 292 9.37 7.29 -10.57
C GLY A 292 10.12 7.20 -9.24
N ARG A 293 10.97 8.18 -8.96
CA ARG A 293 11.62 8.37 -7.64
C ARG A 293 10.59 8.83 -6.59
N ASN A 294 9.62 7.98 -6.25
CA ASN A 294 8.51 8.24 -5.30
C ASN A 294 7.49 9.30 -5.74
N MET A 295 7.25 9.47 -7.04
CA MET A 295 6.25 10.43 -7.53
C MET A 295 4.84 9.91 -7.26
N VAL A 296 4.60 8.62 -7.52
CA VAL A 296 3.34 7.96 -7.18
C VAL A 296 3.56 7.04 -5.97
N PRO A 297 2.72 7.12 -4.92
CA PRO A 297 2.77 6.16 -3.83
C PRO A 297 2.65 4.74 -4.37
N SER A 298 3.61 3.86 -4.07
CA SER A 298 3.61 2.48 -4.55
C SER A 298 2.65 1.59 -3.77
N TYR A 299 1.40 2.03 -3.59
CA TYR A 299 0.35 1.23 -2.97
C TYR A 299 -0.36 0.35 -4.01
N PRO A 300 -0.87 -0.83 -3.61
CA PRO A 300 -1.43 -1.82 -4.55
C PRO A 300 -2.46 -1.25 -5.52
N VAL A 301 -3.36 -0.40 -5.05
CA VAL A 301 -4.44 0.17 -5.87
C VAL A 301 -3.91 1.04 -7.01
N TYR A 302 -2.83 1.80 -6.77
CA TYR A 302 -2.23 2.65 -7.79
C TYR A 302 -1.41 1.83 -8.77
N LEU A 303 -0.64 0.84 -8.27
CA LEU A 303 0.14 -0.05 -9.11
C LEU A 303 -0.75 -0.87 -10.05
N LEU A 304 -1.88 -1.41 -9.55
CA LEU A 304 -2.84 -2.14 -10.37
C LEU A 304 -3.48 -1.25 -11.44
N ALA A 305 -3.85 -0.02 -11.09
CA ALA A 305 -4.36 0.95 -12.07
C ALA A 305 -3.35 1.23 -13.19
N ILE A 306 -2.07 1.39 -12.84
CA ILE A 306 -0.98 1.58 -13.81
C ILE A 306 -0.85 0.34 -14.70
N ILE A 307 -0.78 -0.86 -14.11
CA ILE A 307 -0.67 -2.12 -14.86
C ILE A 307 -1.84 -2.25 -15.86
N GLN A 308 -3.08 -2.01 -15.42
CA GLN A 308 -4.26 -2.04 -16.30
C GLN A 308 -4.18 -1.00 -17.44
N SER A 309 -3.71 0.21 -17.14
CA SER A 309 -3.54 1.25 -18.16
C SER A 309 -2.47 0.92 -19.21
N LEU A 310 -1.40 0.22 -18.80
CA LEU A 310 -0.33 -0.24 -19.70
C LEU A 310 -0.79 -1.36 -20.65
N GLU A 311 -1.83 -2.11 -20.27
CA GLU A 311 -2.41 -3.20 -21.07
C GLU A 311 -3.52 -2.75 -22.02
N THR A 312 -4.05 -1.56 -21.84
CA THR A 312 -5.11 -1.04 -22.71
C THR A 312 -4.51 -0.77 -24.10
N PRO A 313 -5.04 -1.38 -25.19
CA PRO A 313 -4.46 -1.24 -26.51
C PRO A 313 -4.49 0.23 -26.97
N GLN A 314 -3.33 0.86 -26.98
CA GLN A 314 -3.14 2.23 -27.46
C GLN A 314 -2.76 2.24 -28.94
N SER A 315 -2.96 3.38 -29.61
CA SER A 315 -2.38 3.64 -30.93
C SER A 315 -0.87 3.35 -30.91
N PRO A 316 -0.35 2.57 -31.89
CA PRO A 316 1.04 2.15 -31.90
C PRO A 316 1.96 3.39 -32.00
N ASN A 317 2.96 3.47 -31.11
CA ASN A 317 4.16 4.34 -31.13
C ASN A 317 4.33 5.49 -30.12
N ASN A 318 3.52 5.65 -29.07
CA ASN A 318 3.80 6.73 -28.09
C ASN A 318 3.96 6.22 -26.63
N GLU A 319 5.13 5.67 -26.29
CA GLU A 319 5.46 5.25 -24.92
C GLU A 319 5.35 6.42 -23.91
N VAL A 320 5.71 7.65 -24.30
CA VAL A 320 5.62 8.84 -23.44
C VAL A 320 4.15 9.22 -23.14
N SER A 321 3.26 9.11 -24.12
CA SER A 321 1.81 9.35 -23.90
C SER A 321 1.17 8.27 -23.01
N SER A 322 1.75 7.07 -22.98
CA SER A 322 1.26 5.99 -22.12
C SER A 322 1.43 6.34 -20.65
N TYR A 323 2.51 7.05 -20.28
CA TYR A 323 2.73 7.52 -18.91
C TYR A 323 1.72 8.60 -18.50
N GLY A 324 1.50 9.63 -19.33
CA GLY A 324 0.48 10.65 -19.05
C GLY A 324 -0.92 10.05 -18.87
N TYR A 325 -1.26 9.00 -19.61
CA TYR A 325 -2.51 8.26 -19.46
C TYR A 325 -2.59 7.48 -18.13
N CYS A 326 -1.49 6.92 -17.63
CA CYS A 326 -1.43 6.31 -16.29
C CYS A 326 -1.85 7.33 -15.22
N TYR A 327 -1.24 8.52 -15.24
CA TYR A 327 -1.55 9.59 -14.27
C TYR A 327 -2.99 10.09 -14.40
N GLN A 328 -3.48 10.26 -15.64
CA GLN A 328 -4.87 10.61 -15.90
C GLN A 328 -5.85 9.58 -15.31
N THR A 329 -5.55 8.29 -15.47
CA THR A 329 -6.35 7.18 -14.92
C THR A 329 -6.36 7.21 -13.40
N LEU A 330 -5.19 7.45 -12.78
CA LEU A 330 -5.08 7.60 -11.33
C LEU A 330 -5.96 8.76 -10.85
N ILE A 331 -5.81 9.96 -11.41
CA ILE A 331 -6.59 11.16 -11.03
C ILE A 331 -8.10 10.91 -11.20
N PHE A 332 -8.51 10.31 -12.32
CA PHE A 332 -9.90 9.93 -12.55
C PHE A 332 -10.43 8.99 -11.45
N MET A 333 -9.67 7.97 -11.06
CA MET A 333 -10.02 7.08 -9.97
C MET A 333 -10.11 7.82 -8.62
N MET A 334 -9.24 8.81 -8.37
CA MET A 334 -9.32 9.62 -7.15
C MET A 334 -10.63 10.41 -7.10
N LEU A 335 -10.97 11.13 -8.17
CA LEU A 335 -12.17 11.98 -8.25
C LEU A 335 -13.46 11.15 -8.12
N THR A 336 -13.59 10.09 -8.90
CA THR A 336 -14.79 9.23 -8.89
C THR A 336 -14.99 8.57 -7.52
N LYS A 337 -13.91 8.13 -6.86
CA LYS A 337 -13.97 7.59 -5.50
C LYS A 337 -14.32 8.66 -4.45
N GLY A 338 -13.92 9.91 -4.66
CA GLY A 338 -14.33 11.06 -3.85
C GLY A 338 -15.79 11.50 -4.07
N GLY A 339 -16.57 10.76 -4.87
CA GLY A 339 -17.98 11.03 -5.12
C GLY A 339 -18.24 12.04 -6.24
N VAL A 340 -17.23 12.39 -7.03
CA VAL A 340 -17.42 13.22 -8.23
C VAL A 340 -18.11 12.38 -9.31
N VAL A 341 -19.25 12.87 -9.79
CA VAL A 341 -20.01 12.22 -10.86
C VAL A 341 -19.29 12.45 -12.19
N ILE A 342 -19.32 11.44 -13.08
CA ILE A 342 -18.64 11.50 -14.38
C ILE A 342 -19.01 12.76 -15.18
N GLY A 343 -20.28 13.19 -15.14
CA GLY A 343 -20.74 14.39 -15.84
C GLY A 343 -20.14 15.70 -15.34
N ASP A 344 -19.58 15.75 -14.13
CA ASP A 344 -18.97 16.95 -13.56
C ASP A 344 -17.44 16.96 -13.77
N LEU A 345 -16.82 15.87 -14.22
CA LEU A 345 -15.35 15.72 -14.25
C LEU A 345 -14.62 16.83 -15.01
N ASP A 346 -15.16 17.26 -16.16
CA ASP A 346 -14.57 18.35 -16.94
C ASP A 346 -14.53 19.66 -16.15
N THR A 347 -15.55 19.91 -15.32
CA THR A 347 -15.57 21.08 -14.42
C THR A 347 -14.45 20.97 -13.39
N TYR A 348 -14.25 19.81 -12.77
CA TYR A 348 -13.17 19.60 -11.81
C TYR A 348 -11.79 19.74 -12.47
N TYR A 349 -11.60 19.18 -13.67
CA TYR A 349 -10.34 19.31 -14.41
C TYR A 349 -10.01 20.75 -14.78
N ASN A 350 -11.01 21.52 -15.22
CA ASN A 350 -10.80 22.93 -15.55
C ASN A 350 -10.49 23.74 -14.27
N VAL A 351 -11.23 23.51 -13.19
CA VAL A 351 -10.93 24.19 -11.91
C VAL A 351 -9.53 23.84 -11.42
N LEU A 352 -9.15 22.56 -11.44
CA LEU A 352 -7.82 22.11 -11.02
C LEU A 352 -6.70 22.71 -11.87
N ALA A 353 -6.86 22.79 -13.19
CA ALA A 353 -5.89 23.40 -14.09
C ALA A 353 -5.68 24.91 -13.80
N HIS A 354 -6.77 25.66 -13.66
CA HIS A 354 -6.67 27.09 -13.32
C HIS A 354 -6.13 27.31 -11.91
N PHE A 355 -6.53 26.48 -10.95
CA PHE A 355 -6.11 26.58 -9.56
C PHE A 355 -4.61 26.26 -9.39
N SER A 356 -4.15 25.16 -10.01
CA SER A 356 -2.74 24.79 -9.97
C SER A 356 -1.86 25.83 -10.65
N PHE A 357 -2.29 26.39 -11.80
CA PHE A 357 -1.52 27.43 -12.48
C PHE A 357 -1.44 28.73 -11.66
N GLY A 358 -2.54 29.14 -11.02
CA GLY A 358 -2.52 30.30 -10.13
C GLY A 358 -1.58 30.11 -8.93
N ILE A 359 -1.53 28.90 -8.37
CA ILE A 359 -0.58 28.55 -7.30
C ILE A 359 0.86 28.57 -7.80
N TYR A 360 1.10 28.03 -9.01
CA TYR A 360 2.40 28.00 -9.67
C TYR A 360 2.95 29.40 -9.96
N GLU A 361 2.12 30.28 -10.52
CA GLU A 361 2.51 31.65 -10.87
C GLU A 361 2.82 32.49 -9.62
N GLU A 362 2.00 32.37 -8.58
CA GLU A 362 2.20 33.08 -7.30
C GLU A 362 3.26 32.44 -6.39
N ARG A 363 3.79 31.26 -6.76
CA ARG A 363 4.80 30.48 -6.01
C ARG A 363 4.41 30.21 -4.56
N ILE A 364 3.13 29.88 -4.33
CA ILE A 364 2.63 29.54 -3.01
C ILE A 364 2.63 28.03 -2.79
N SER A 365 2.99 27.59 -1.58
CA SER A 365 3.03 26.16 -1.23
C SER A 365 1.68 25.62 -0.74
N SER A 366 0.84 26.49 -0.17
CA SER A 366 -0.50 26.18 0.29
C SER A 366 -1.45 27.36 0.04
N ALA A 367 -2.67 27.05 -0.35
CA ALA A 367 -3.72 28.02 -0.62
C ALA A 367 -4.53 28.26 0.66
N SER A 368 -4.48 29.49 1.17
CA SER A 368 -5.27 29.90 2.34
C SER A 368 -6.75 30.07 2.00
N PRO A 369 -7.65 30.11 3.00
CA PRO A 369 -9.07 30.41 2.77
C PRO A 369 -9.29 31.72 1.99
N VAL A 370 -8.47 32.73 2.26
CA VAL A 370 -8.51 34.03 1.56
C VAL A 370 -8.11 33.87 0.09
N TYR A 371 -7.06 33.09 -0.19
CA TYR A 371 -6.65 32.78 -1.54
C TYR A 371 -7.75 32.04 -2.30
N CYS A 372 -8.30 30.98 -1.72
CA CYS A 372 -9.38 30.19 -2.30
C CYS A 372 -10.59 31.08 -2.63
N GLN A 373 -11.02 31.94 -1.70
CA GLN A 373 -12.13 32.86 -1.93
C GLN A 373 -11.85 33.80 -3.12
N ARG A 374 -10.64 34.39 -3.19
CA ARG A 374 -10.23 35.26 -4.29
C ARG A 374 -10.22 34.52 -5.63
N PHE A 375 -9.64 33.32 -5.65
CA PHE A 375 -9.59 32.46 -6.84
C PHE A 375 -10.99 32.12 -7.35
N PHE A 376 -11.85 31.56 -6.50
CA PHE A 376 -13.17 31.11 -6.92
C PHE A 376 -14.11 32.26 -7.30
N SER A 377 -13.95 33.44 -6.69
CA SER A 377 -14.69 34.64 -7.10
C SER A 377 -14.32 35.02 -8.53
N GLY A 378 -13.02 35.16 -8.83
CA GLY A 378 -12.55 35.48 -10.18
C GLY A 378 -12.84 34.39 -11.21
N TYR A 379 -12.79 33.12 -10.81
CA TYR A 379 -13.12 32.00 -11.68
C TYR A 379 -14.62 31.97 -12.02
N SER A 380 -15.49 32.16 -11.02
CA SER A 380 -16.94 32.11 -11.21
C SER A 380 -17.45 33.25 -12.10
N GLU A 381 -16.84 34.44 -12.00
CA GLU A 381 -17.13 35.58 -12.88
C GLU A 381 -16.82 35.29 -14.36
N ARG A 382 -15.77 34.50 -14.63
CA ARG A 382 -15.31 34.20 -16.00
C ARG A 382 -15.99 32.98 -16.62
N TYR A 383 -16.26 31.94 -15.83
CA TYR A 383 -16.62 30.62 -16.35
C TYR A 383 -18.01 30.10 -15.94
N CYS A 384 -18.80 30.88 -15.20
CA CYS A 384 -20.15 30.51 -14.74
C CYS A 384 -20.19 29.14 -14.04
N LEU A 385 -19.59 29.08 -12.85
CA LEU A 385 -19.47 27.84 -12.08
C LEU A 385 -20.81 27.42 -11.45
N LEU A 386 -21.32 26.24 -11.84
CA LEU A 386 -22.61 25.72 -11.35
C LEU A 386 -22.50 25.00 -9.98
N ILE A 387 -21.30 24.58 -9.59
CA ILE A 387 -21.02 23.87 -8.35
C ILE A 387 -20.44 24.86 -7.34
N SER A 388 -20.91 24.84 -6.09
CA SER A 388 -20.38 25.76 -5.08
C SER A 388 -18.88 25.49 -4.80
N PRO A 389 -18.06 26.53 -4.61
CA PRO A 389 -16.64 26.39 -4.26
C PRO A 389 -16.37 25.44 -3.09
N ASP A 390 -17.17 25.54 -2.03
CA ASP A 390 -17.05 24.69 -0.84
C ASP A 390 -17.25 23.20 -1.17
N LYS A 391 -18.19 22.90 -2.07
CA LYS A 391 -18.45 21.51 -2.50
C LYS A 391 -17.28 20.99 -3.33
N ILE A 392 -16.70 21.82 -4.21
CA ILE A 392 -15.53 21.43 -5.00
C ILE A 392 -14.34 21.14 -4.07
N ILE A 393 -13.98 22.06 -3.18
CA ILE A 393 -12.86 21.86 -2.25
C ILE A 393 -13.09 20.61 -1.40
N LYS A 394 -14.30 20.43 -0.86
CA LYS A 394 -14.63 19.23 -0.10
C LYS A 394 -14.46 17.96 -0.92
N SER A 395 -14.98 17.91 -2.15
CA SER A 395 -14.80 16.75 -3.04
C SER A 395 -13.34 16.51 -3.41
N LEU A 396 -12.52 17.55 -3.54
CA LEU A 396 -11.08 17.43 -3.80
C LEU A 396 -10.29 16.94 -2.57
N VAL A 397 -10.70 17.31 -1.36
CA VAL A 397 -10.15 16.77 -0.11
C VAL A 397 -10.60 15.32 0.11
N ASP A 398 -11.89 15.04 -0.05
CA ASP A 398 -12.47 13.69 0.09
C ASP A 398 -11.93 12.70 -0.98
N SER A 399 -11.53 13.19 -2.16
CA SER A 399 -10.83 12.41 -3.18
C SER A 399 -9.34 12.22 -2.91
N GLY A 400 -8.78 12.90 -1.91
CA GLY A 400 -7.34 12.87 -1.61
C GLY A 400 -6.47 13.55 -2.66
N ILE A 401 -7.04 14.47 -3.45
CA ILE A 401 -6.29 15.33 -4.38
C ILE A 401 -5.68 16.51 -3.62
N LEU A 402 -6.47 17.10 -2.71
CA LEU A 402 -6.02 18.14 -1.80
C LEU A 402 -5.85 17.59 -0.37
N LEU A 403 -4.92 18.17 0.37
CA LEU A 403 -4.77 18.05 1.82
C LEU A 403 -5.34 19.30 2.48
N ASP A 404 -6.02 19.12 3.61
CA ASP A 404 -6.36 20.19 4.54
C ASP A 404 -5.42 20.08 5.74
N ASP A 405 -4.75 21.18 6.10
CA ASP A 405 -3.81 21.24 7.22
C ASP A 405 -4.49 21.33 8.61
N GLY A 406 -5.82 21.34 8.66
CA GLY A 406 -6.63 21.50 9.87
C GLY A 406 -6.95 22.96 10.20
N PHE A 407 -6.33 23.92 9.51
CA PHE A 407 -6.63 25.34 9.57
C PHE A 407 -7.34 25.84 8.31
N SER A 408 -7.88 24.91 7.50
CA SER A 408 -8.53 25.18 6.22
C SER A 408 -7.60 25.75 5.14
N ASN A 409 -6.28 25.64 5.30
CA ASN A 409 -5.38 25.82 4.17
C ASN A 409 -5.35 24.52 3.38
N VAL A 410 -5.36 24.63 2.05
CA VAL A 410 -5.35 23.48 1.17
C VAL A 410 -4.09 23.42 0.31
N SER A 411 -3.51 22.25 0.17
CA SER A 411 -2.36 21.99 -0.72
C SER A 411 -2.58 20.74 -1.54
N PHE A 412 -1.90 20.59 -2.68
CA PHE A 412 -1.96 19.35 -3.45
C PHE A 412 -1.29 18.22 -2.66
N ARG A 413 -1.98 17.08 -2.52
CA ARG A 413 -1.45 15.94 -1.77
C ARG A 413 -0.19 15.38 -2.40
N TYR A 414 -0.15 15.31 -3.72
CA TYR A 414 0.97 14.76 -4.47
C TYR A 414 1.42 15.74 -5.56
N LYS A 415 2.74 15.94 -5.64
CA LYS A 415 3.37 16.89 -6.58
C LYS A 415 3.00 16.60 -8.04
N TYR A 416 2.97 15.32 -8.44
CA TYR A 416 2.60 14.96 -9.81
C TYR A 416 1.18 15.43 -10.20
N ILE A 417 0.23 15.52 -9.26
CA ILE A 417 -1.13 16.00 -9.56
C ILE A 417 -1.07 17.50 -9.85
N PHE A 418 -0.32 18.24 -9.04
CA PHE A 418 -0.07 19.65 -9.27
C PHE A 418 0.58 19.88 -10.64
N ASP A 419 1.70 19.22 -10.91
CA ASP A 419 2.44 19.34 -12.18
C ASP A 419 1.58 18.96 -13.40
N TYR A 420 0.76 17.91 -13.28
CA TYR A 420 -0.19 17.48 -14.31
C TYR A 420 -1.17 18.59 -14.68
N PHE A 421 -1.77 19.24 -13.69
CA PHE A 421 -2.74 20.30 -13.93
C PHE A 421 -2.10 21.63 -14.34
N VAL A 422 -0.88 21.93 -13.88
CA VAL A 422 -0.08 23.05 -14.41
C VAL A 422 0.17 22.85 -15.90
N ALA A 423 0.64 21.66 -16.30
CA ALA A 423 0.87 21.33 -17.70
C ALA A 423 -0.43 21.37 -18.53
N LYS A 424 -1.55 20.89 -17.97
CA LYS A 424 -2.86 21.00 -18.62
C LYS A 424 -3.24 22.45 -18.89
N TYR A 425 -3.09 23.35 -17.92
CA TYR A 425 -3.37 24.77 -18.12
C TYR A 425 -2.49 25.38 -19.22
N ILE A 426 -1.19 25.10 -19.19
CA ILE A 426 -0.24 25.57 -20.21
C ILE A 426 -0.65 25.06 -21.60
N SER A 427 -1.04 23.79 -21.72
CA SER A 427 -1.52 23.20 -22.97
C SER A 427 -2.79 23.89 -23.49
N ASP A 428 -3.77 24.11 -22.62
CA ASP A 428 -5.05 24.73 -22.98
C ASP A 428 -4.89 26.22 -23.34
N ASN A 429 -3.81 26.87 -22.86
CA ASN A 429 -3.51 28.30 -23.08
C ASN A 429 -2.12 28.52 -23.73
N LEU A 430 -1.70 27.61 -24.61
CA LEU A 430 -0.31 27.54 -25.10
C LEU A 430 0.17 28.82 -25.78
N SER A 431 -0.69 29.52 -26.52
CA SER A 431 -0.33 30.76 -27.22
C SER A 431 0.17 31.86 -26.29
N GLU A 432 -0.33 31.92 -25.05
CA GLU A 432 0.07 32.91 -24.05
C GLU A 432 1.29 32.44 -23.24
N ASN A 433 1.55 31.12 -23.23
CA ASN A 433 2.54 30.48 -22.38
C ASN A 433 3.80 30.00 -23.13
N LYS A 434 4.00 30.36 -24.40
CA LYS A 434 5.18 29.94 -25.18
C LYS A 434 6.51 30.30 -24.49
N GLY A 435 6.61 31.50 -23.93
CA GLY A 435 7.82 31.92 -23.19
C GLY A 435 8.07 31.11 -21.93
N LEU A 436 7.01 30.66 -21.24
CA LEU A 436 7.12 29.77 -20.09
C LEU A 436 7.60 28.37 -20.51
N VAL A 437 7.13 27.85 -21.65
CA VAL A 437 7.61 26.56 -22.20
C VAL A 437 9.13 26.61 -22.44
N SER A 438 9.64 27.66 -23.10
CA SER A 438 11.09 27.82 -23.30
C SER A 438 11.86 27.88 -21.97
N GLN A 439 11.31 28.54 -20.94
CA GLN A 439 11.93 28.59 -19.60
C GLN A 439 11.97 27.21 -18.93
N LEU A 440 10.90 26.43 -19.04
CA LEU A 440 10.85 25.05 -18.55
C LEU A 440 11.87 24.17 -19.27
N CYS A 441 11.98 24.28 -20.59
CA CYS A 441 12.96 23.54 -21.38
C CYS A 441 14.41 23.87 -21.01
N GLY A 442 14.72 25.15 -20.75
CA GLY A 442 16.04 25.58 -20.28
C GLY A 442 16.41 25.06 -18.88
N ARG A 443 15.43 24.56 -18.11
CA ARG A 443 15.59 23.98 -16.79
C ARG A 443 15.18 22.51 -16.73
N ILE A 444 15.26 21.78 -17.85
CA ILE A 444 14.83 20.37 -17.91
C ILE A 444 15.55 19.43 -16.93
N TYR A 445 16.69 19.82 -16.38
CA TYR A 445 17.39 19.08 -15.32
C TYR A 445 16.70 19.16 -13.94
N ASP A 446 15.76 20.09 -13.77
CA ASP A 446 14.93 20.25 -12.57
C ASP A 446 13.71 19.32 -12.66
N ASP A 447 13.48 18.54 -11.61
CA ASP A 447 12.43 17.50 -11.60
C ASP A 447 11.02 18.07 -11.85
N GLU A 448 10.71 19.26 -11.34
CA GLU A 448 9.41 19.91 -11.56
C GLU A 448 9.25 20.33 -13.03
N CYS A 449 10.29 20.96 -13.59
CA CYS A 449 10.28 21.39 -14.98
C CYS A 449 10.17 20.19 -15.93
N ALA A 450 10.95 19.13 -15.68
CA ALA A 450 10.89 17.88 -16.44
C ALA A 450 9.49 17.25 -16.38
N MET A 451 8.86 17.25 -15.20
CA MET A 451 7.54 16.67 -15.00
C MET A 451 6.44 17.47 -15.70
N ILE A 452 6.45 18.81 -15.58
CA ILE A 452 5.51 19.66 -16.29
C ILE A 452 5.66 19.48 -17.80
N LEU A 453 6.89 19.40 -18.32
CA LEU A 453 7.14 19.14 -19.74
C LEU A 453 6.64 17.76 -20.17
N LEU A 454 6.87 16.71 -19.37
CA LEU A 454 6.36 15.36 -19.62
C LEU A 454 4.84 15.39 -19.79
N PHE A 455 4.12 15.99 -18.84
CA PHE A 455 2.67 16.12 -18.92
C PHE A 455 2.21 17.04 -20.06
N LEU A 456 2.99 18.06 -20.39
CA LEU A 456 2.68 18.95 -21.50
C LEU A 456 2.72 18.18 -22.83
N THR A 457 3.66 17.23 -23.01
CA THR A 457 3.67 16.35 -24.20
C THR A 457 2.47 15.41 -24.27
N HIS A 458 1.86 15.06 -23.13
CA HIS A 458 0.62 14.28 -23.07
C HIS A 458 -0.61 15.11 -23.44
N HIS A 459 -0.71 16.33 -22.90
CA HIS A 459 -1.84 17.21 -23.11
C HIS A 459 -1.84 17.89 -24.48
N SER A 460 -0.65 18.26 -24.96
CA SER A 460 -0.50 19.00 -26.21
C SER A 460 -0.48 18.06 -27.41
N LYS A 461 -1.34 18.35 -28.39
CA LYS A 461 -1.24 17.81 -29.75
C LYS A 461 -0.48 18.75 -30.70
N ASN A 462 0.02 19.88 -30.18
CA ASN A 462 0.70 20.89 -30.98
C ASN A 462 2.19 20.54 -31.11
N THR A 463 2.65 20.37 -32.35
CA THR A 463 4.05 20.05 -32.67
C THR A 463 5.02 21.14 -32.24
N GLU A 464 4.58 22.39 -32.12
CA GLU A 464 5.44 23.51 -31.69
C GLU A 464 6.07 23.30 -30.31
N VAL A 465 5.35 22.64 -29.38
CA VAL A 465 5.89 22.31 -28.05
C VAL A 465 7.00 21.27 -28.16
N LEU A 466 6.79 20.26 -29.02
CA LEU A 466 7.77 19.21 -29.24
C LEU A 466 9.02 19.78 -29.93
N ASP A 467 8.84 20.66 -30.90
CA ASP A 467 9.94 21.33 -31.59
C ASP A 467 10.80 22.16 -30.62
N GLU A 468 10.19 22.88 -29.68
CA GLU A 468 10.91 23.66 -28.66
C GLU A 468 11.69 22.75 -27.68
N ILE A 469 11.09 21.64 -27.26
CA ILE A 469 11.76 20.63 -26.42
C ILE A 469 12.95 20.03 -27.17
N ILE A 470 12.77 19.65 -28.44
CA ILE A 470 13.85 19.10 -29.29
C ILE A 470 14.98 20.13 -29.46
N TYR A 471 14.65 21.37 -29.78
CA TYR A 471 15.64 22.42 -29.94
C TYR A 471 16.44 22.66 -28.65
N SER A 472 15.75 22.74 -27.52
CA SER A 472 16.38 22.97 -26.22
C SER A 472 17.28 21.81 -25.80
N THR A 473 16.86 20.56 -26.06
CA THR A 473 17.68 19.38 -25.76
C THR A 473 18.90 19.28 -26.68
N MET A 474 18.80 19.66 -27.95
CA MET A 474 19.96 19.75 -28.84
C MET A 474 20.99 20.77 -28.33
N ALA A 475 20.53 21.90 -27.78
CA ALA A 475 21.42 22.93 -27.24
C ALA A 475 22.26 22.42 -26.04
N ILE A 476 21.72 21.50 -25.23
CA ILE A 476 22.43 20.93 -24.06
C ILE A 476 23.70 20.19 -24.48
N TYR A 477 23.69 19.52 -25.65
CA TYR A 477 24.81 18.71 -26.13
C TYR A 477 25.68 19.42 -27.16
N GLN A 478 25.52 20.73 -27.34
CA GLN A 478 26.20 21.49 -28.39
C GLN A 478 27.74 21.42 -28.28
N GLU A 479 28.27 21.31 -27.07
CA GLU A 479 29.72 21.22 -26.81
C GLU A 479 30.25 19.77 -26.77
N MET A 480 29.39 18.77 -26.90
CA MET A 480 29.77 17.36 -26.80
C MET A 480 30.05 16.80 -28.21
N GLU A 481 31.23 16.21 -28.40
CA GLU A 481 31.51 15.48 -29.65
C GLU A 481 30.72 14.16 -29.69
N PRO A 482 30.10 13.83 -30.84
CA PRO A 482 29.46 12.52 -31.02
C PRO A 482 30.47 11.38 -30.87
N ILE A 483 30.05 10.30 -30.20
CA ILE A 483 30.85 9.07 -30.10
C ILE A 483 31.11 8.51 -31.51
N ARG A 484 32.35 8.08 -31.76
CA ARG A 484 32.82 7.65 -33.10
C ARG A 484 32.67 6.15 -33.31
N PHE A 485 32.38 5.40 -32.24
CA PHE A 485 32.25 3.94 -32.23
C PHE A 485 33.49 3.21 -32.79
N ASP A 486 34.68 3.82 -32.67
CA ASP A 486 35.92 3.18 -33.10
C ASP A 486 36.42 2.14 -32.08
N SER A 487 37.41 1.35 -32.48
CA SER A 487 37.96 0.27 -31.64
C SER A 487 38.59 0.75 -30.34
N VAL A 488 39.01 2.02 -30.26
CA VAL A 488 39.63 2.58 -29.06
C VAL A 488 38.54 2.99 -28.08
N GLU A 489 37.53 3.72 -28.54
CA GLU A 489 36.37 4.13 -27.75
C GLU A 489 35.50 2.93 -27.31
N MET A 490 35.42 1.88 -28.13
CA MET A 490 34.64 0.67 -27.84
C MET A 490 35.39 -0.39 -27.02
N SER A 491 36.65 -0.14 -26.65
CA SER A 491 37.48 -1.10 -25.89
C SER A 491 36.88 -1.52 -24.54
N PHE A 492 36.01 -0.70 -23.94
CA PHE A 492 35.29 -1.09 -22.73
C PHE A 492 34.31 -2.25 -22.96
N MET A 493 33.77 -2.42 -24.17
CA MET A 493 32.81 -3.48 -24.50
C MET A 493 33.42 -4.87 -24.35
N ASP A 494 34.74 -5.02 -24.60
CA ASP A 494 35.43 -6.29 -24.44
C ASP A 494 35.30 -6.79 -22.97
N SER A 495 35.46 -5.88 -22.01
CA SER A 495 35.26 -6.18 -20.59
C SER A 495 33.81 -6.52 -20.23
N VAL A 496 32.84 -5.92 -20.94
CA VAL A 496 31.40 -6.22 -20.74
C VAL A 496 31.07 -7.61 -21.26
N VAL A 497 31.59 -7.97 -22.44
CA VAL A 497 31.40 -9.29 -23.06
C VAL A 497 32.03 -10.40 -22.22
N GLU A 498 33.25 -10.20 -21.71
CA GLU A 498 33.89 -11.16 -20.80
C GLU A 498 33.06 -11.40 -19.53
N ASN A 499 32.55 -10.32 -18.92
CA ASN A 499 31.70 -10.40 -17.73
C ASN A 499 30.37 -11.13 -17.99
N ILE A 500 29.73 -10.90 -19.16
CA ILE A 500 28.50 -11.61 -19.55
C ILE A 500 28.79 -13.10 -19.75
N THR A 501 29.88 -13.44 -20.44
CA THR A 501 30.27 -14.82 -20.74
C THR A 501 30.55 -15.61 -19.46
N HIS A 502 31.18 -15.00 -18.46
CA HIS A 502 31.42 -15.63 -17.16
C HIS A 502 30.12 -15.93 -16.39
N LYS A 503 29.09 -15.08 -16.52
CA LYS A 503 27.79 -15.27 -15.85
C LYS A 503 26.91 -16.34 -16.50
N LEU A 504 26.99 -16.50 -17.83
CA LEU A 504 26.22 -17.51 -18.57
C LEU A 504 26.65 -18.95 -18.29
N ASN A 505 27.88 -19.17 -17.82
CA ASN A 505 28.44 -20.49 -17.53
C ASN A 505 28.03 -21.08 -16.17
N GLN A 506 27.09 -20.44 -15.46
CA GLN A 506 26.56 -20.93 -14.20
C GLN A 506 25.10 -21.31 -14.40
N ASP A 507 24.70 -22.51 -13.96
CA ASP A 507 23.28 -22.90 -13.84
C ASP A 507 22.62 -22.04 -12.75
N ILE A 508 22.20 -20.83 -13.12
CA ILE A 508 21.56 -19.87 -12.22
C ILE A 508 20.05 -19.99 -12.41
N ASP A 509 19.34 -20.23 -11.30
CA ASP A 509 17.89 -19.99 -11.24
C ASP A 509 17.62 -18.49 -11.39
N TYR A 510 17.21 -18.08 -12.59
CA TYR A 510 17.00 -16.68 -12.93
C TYR A 510 15.88 -16.03 -12.11
N GLN A 511 14.86 -16.80 -11.69
CA GLN A 511 13.76 -16.26 -10.87
C GLN A 511 14.24 -15.93 -9.46
N LYS A 512 15.04 -16.83 -8.88
CA LYS A 512 15.69 -16.59 -7.59
C LYS A 512 16.68 -15.44 -7.66
N TYR A 513 17.52 -15.39 -8.71
CA TYR A 513 18.47 -14.31 -8.92
C TYR A 513 17.79 -12.94 -9.02
N ARG A 514 16.70 -12.84 -9.79
CA ARG A 514 15.89 -11.62 -9.91
C ARG A 514 15.33 -11.22 -8.55
N SER A 515 14.71 -12.14 -7.83
CA SER A 515 14.15 -11.88 -6.49
C SER A 515 15.21 -11.32 -5.53
N ASP A 516 16.38 -11.99 -5.47
CA ASP A 516 17.49 -11.56 -4.61
C ASP A 516 18.04 -10.19 -5.03
N SER A 517 18.09 -9.89 -6.33
CA SER A 517 18.54 -8.58 -6.83
C SER A 517 17.59 -7.44 -6.42
N LEU A 518 16.28 -7.65 -6.50
CA LEU A 518 15.27 -6.66 -6.13
C LEU A 518 15.24 -6.43 -4.61
N ILE A 519 15.43 -7.49 -3.81
CA ILE A 519 15.56 -7.35 -2.35
C ILE A 519 16.80 -6.53 -2.00
N ARG A 520 17.95 -6.79 -2.64
CA ARG A 520 19.16 -5.97 -2.43
C ARG A 520 18.96 -4.50 -2.83
N GLN A 521 18.21 -4.25 -3.90
CA GLN A 521 17.87 -2.89 -4.31
C GLN A 521 17.01 -2.21 -3.26
N ASP A 522 15.99 -2.89 -2.72
CA ASP A 522 15.16 -2.38 -1.64
C ASP A 522 15.98 -2.05 -0.39
N ASP A 523 16.90 -2.94 0.00
CA ASP A 523 17.75 -2.74 1.17
C ASP A 523 18.65 -1.50 0.99
N ASN A 524 19.21 -1.30 -0.20
CA ASN A 524 20.02 -0.12 -0.52
C ASN A 524 19.19 1.17 -0.49
N GLU A 525 17.98 1.16 -1.10
CA GLU A 525 17.07 2.31 -1.08
C GLU A 525 16.63 2.67 0.35
N MET A 526 16.46 1.66 1.23
CA MET A 526 16.13 1.88 2.64
C MET A 526 17.28 2.53 3.43
N ILE A 527 18.53 2.14 3.17
CA ILE A 527 19.71 2.74 3.80
C ILE A 527 19.78 4.23 3.45
N CYS A 528 19.65 4.57 2.17
CA CYS A 528 19.69 5.97 1.72
C CYS A 528 18.58 6.84 2.34
N ARG A 529 17.38 6.28 2.56
CA ARG A 529 16.27 6.99 3.24
C ARG A 529 16.57 7.23 4.73
N CYS A 530 17.18 6.26 5.41
CA CYS A 530 17.53 6.41 6.82
C CYS A 530 18.70 7.39 7.05
N GLU A 531 19.52 7.64 6.03
CA GLU A 531 20.56 8.68 6.07
C GLU A 531 19.97 10.07 5.85
N THR A 532 19.02 10.22 4.92
CA THR A 532 18.31 11.49 4.66
C THR A 532 17.37 11.90 5.78
N ASP A 533 16.62 10.97 6.40
CA ASP A 533 15.74 11.28 7.54
C ASP A 533 16.55 11.81 8.76
N LYS A 534 17.83 11.44 8.92
CA LYS A 534 18.71 11.96 9.98
C LYS A 534 19.21 13.37 9.70
N ASP A 535 19.44 13.69 8.43
CA ASP A 535 19.87 15.02 8.00
C ASP A 535 18.69 16.01 8.10
N ASP A 536 17.46 15.57 7.84
CA ASP A 536 16.23 16.37 8.01
C ASP A 536 15.86 16.57 9.50
N GLU A 537 16.04 15.55 10.36
CA GLU A 537 15.90 15.72 11.82
C GLU A 537 16.94 16.72 12.37
N ALA A 538 18.19 16.64 11.91
CA ALA A 538 19.25 17.58 12.30
C ALA A 538 19.01 19.01 11.78
N ALA A 539 18.43 19.17 10.58
CA ALA A 539 18.02 20.46 10.05
C ALA A 539 16.86 21.07 10.88
N SER A 540 15.88 20.25 11.26
CA SER A 540 14.75 20.70 12.09
C SER A 540 15.17 21.11 13.50
N ASP A 541 16.13 20.42 14.12
CA ASP A 541 16.68 20.80 15.42
C ASP A 541 17.53 22.08 15.34
N SER A 542 18.23 22.31 14.22
CA SER A 542 18.99 23.55 13.98
C SER A 542 18.09 24.77 13.77
N ASP A 543 16.96 24.60 13.10
CA ASP A 543 15.95 25.66 12.89
C ASP A 543 15.19 25.98 14.21
N ILE A 544 15.01 24.99 15.08
CA ILE A 544 14.49 25.21 16.44
C ILE A 544 15.52 26.00 17.26
N GLU A 545 16.80 25.62 17.29
CA GLU A 545 17.82 26.38 18.04
C GLU A 545 17.96 27.84 17.55
N GLU A 546 17.91 28.11 16.24
CA GLU A 546 17.94 29.48 15.71
C GLU A 546 16.67 30.30 16.08
N SER A 547 15.50 29.66 16.17
CA SER A 547 14.25 30.31 16.60
C SER A 547 14.25 30.66 18.10
N TRP A 548 14.93 29.87 18.94
CA TRP A 548 15.06 30.13 20.37
C TRP A 548 16.10 31.23 20.67
N VAL A 549 17.25 31.22 19.99
CA VAL A 549 18.30 32.24 20.14
C VAL A 549 17.85 33.62 19.63
N SER A 550 16.99 33.66 18.60
CA SER A 550 16.42 34.90 18.08
C SER A 550 15.31 35.50 18.96
N ASN A 551 14.57 34.68 19.72
CA ASN A 551 13.58 35.14 20.69
C ASN A 551 14.21 35.69 21.99
N GLU A 552 15.30 35.10 22.49
CA GLU A 552 16.02 35.65 23.65
C GLU A 552 16.68 37.00 23.35
N LYS A 553 17.27 37.17 22.15
CA LYS A 553 17.83 38.48 21.73
C LYS A 553 16.78 39.59 21.59
N ARG A 554 15.50 39.24 21.32
CA ARG A 554 14.40 40.21 21.27
C ARG A 554 13.84 40.58 22.65
N GLN A 555 13.95 39.71 23.66
CA GLN A 555 13.53 40.04 25.02
C GLN A 555 14.58 40.86 25.79
N VAL A 556 15.88 40.67 25.53
CA VAL A 556 16.95 41.43 26.19
C VAL A 556 17.04 42.90 25.69
N MET A 557 16.49 43.23 24.51
CA MET A 557 16.42 44.62 24.02
C MET A 557 15.16 45.40 24.45
N LYS A 558 14.28 44.80 25.28
CA LYS A 558 13.08 45.47 25.83
C LYS A 558 13.00 45.42 27.37
N GLY A 559 14.12 45.18 28.05
CA GLY A 559 14.27 45.29 29.50
C GLY A 559 14.92 46.60 29.90
#